data_AF-A0AA35WRC7-F1
#
_entry.id   AF-A0AA35WRC7-F1
#
_cell.length_a   1.000
_cell.length_b   1.000
_cell.length_c   1.000
_cell.angle_alpha   90.00
_cell.angle_beta   90.00
_cell.angle_gamma   90.00
#
_symmetry.space_group_name_H-M   'P 1'
#
loop_
_entity.id
_entity.type
_entity.pdbx_description
1 polymer ?
#
loop_
_entity_poly.entity_id
_entity_poly.type
_entity_poly.pdbx_seq_one_letter_code
_entity_poly.pdbx_strand_id
1 'polypeptide(L)'
;MERVVAAAPAGATVLGFAGAPWTLATYMVGGGKSRDFMVVKGWAYRDPESFARLIETVQEAVAAHLIAQLDAGAEAVQIFDSWAGALPESEFQRWSVEPVAKIVAAVKAVHPAAPVIGYPRGAGVAYERFAKTTGVDAVSIDSTVAPPGQRRNCNSDARYRATSIPRLWSWAALRCAVPRSVILDALGHGPFVFNLGEGVVPQTPPEHVAALSELVRGWPDGNGQ
;
A
#
# COMPACT_ATOMS: atom_id res chain seq x y z
N MET A 1 -16.07 -12.83 -4.14
CA MET A 1 -15.19 -12.33 -5.21
C MET A 1 -15.84 -12.55 -6.58
N GLU A 2 -16.21 -13.78 -6.95
CA GLU A 2 -16.85 -14.13 -8.24
C GLU A 2 -17.97 -13.18 -8.70
N ARG A 3 -18.90 -12.81 -7.80
CA ARG A 3 -19.99 -11.86 -8.13
C ARG A 3 -19.49 -10.47 -8.53
N VAL A 4 -18.39 -10.00 -7.92
CA VAL A 4 -17.79 -8.70 -8.23
C VAL A 4 -17.08 -8.77 -9.57
N VAL A 5 -16.34 -9.86 -9.82
CA VAL A 5 -15.69 -10.12 -11.11
C VAL A 5 -16.71 -10.16 -12.24
N ALA A 6 -17.82 -10.87 -12.06
CA ALA A 6 -18.89 -10.95 -13.04
C ALA A 6 -19.61 -9.61 -13.29
N ALA A 7 -19.60 -8.70 -12.32
CA ALA A 7 -20.23 -7.39 -12.41
C ALA A 7 -19.27 -6.26 -12.83
N ALA A 8 -17.98 -6.56 -12.99
CA ALA A 8 -16.97 -5.56 -13.29
C ALA A 8 -17.19 -4.96 -14.70
N PRO A 9 -17.12 -3.63 -14.86
CA PRO A 9 -17.20 -3.00 -16.17
C PRO A 9 -16.08 -3.48 -17.09
N ALA A 10 -16.37 -3.55 -18.39
CA ALA A 10 -15.34 -3.84 -19.39
C ALA A 10 -14.20 -2.81 -19.31
N GLY A 11 -12.96 -3.28 -19.24
CA GLY A 11 -11.76 -2.45 -19.13
C GLY A 11 -11.39 -2.04 -17.70
N ALA A 12 -12.08 -2.53 -16.67
CA ALA A 12 -11.70 -2.34 -15.27
C ALA A 12 -11.06 -3.61 -14.68
N THR A 13 -9.94 -3.44 -13.98
CA THR A 13 -9.26 -4.53 -13.25
C THR A 13 -9.89 -4.73 -11.88
N VAL A 14 -10.19 -5.97 -11.51
CA VAL A 14 -10.69 -6.30 -10.16
C VAL A 14 -9.55 -6.56 -9.19
N LEU A 15 -9.46 -5.74 -8.15
CA LEU A 15 -8.47 -5.88 -7.09
C LEU A 15 -9.03 -6.66 -5.90
N GLY A 16 -8.35 -7.75 -5.55
CA GLY A 16 -8.49 -8.37 -4.24
C GLY A 16 -7.70 -7.60 -3.17
N PHE A 17 -8.02 -7.79 -1.90
CA PHE A 17 -7.26 -7.17 -0.82
C PHE A 17 -7.33 -7.91 0.52
N ALA A 18 -6.35 -7.63 1.37
CA ALA A 18 -6.32 -8.05 2.77
C ALA A 18 -5.55 -7.04 3.63
N GLY A 19 -5.77 -7.08 4.95
CA GLY A 19 -4.92 -6.37 5.90
C GLY A 19 -3.59 -7.09 6.12
N ALA A 20 -2.51 -6.33 6.36
CA ALA A 20 -1.23 -6.92 6.74
C ALA A 20 -1.26 -7.51 8.15
N PRO A 21 -0.39 -8.49 8.49
CA PRO A 21 -0.38 -9.15 9.79
C PRO A 21 -0.29 -8.21 10.99
N TRP A 22 0.62 -7.21 10.95
CA TRP A 22 0.69 -6.20 12.01
C TRP A 22 -0.64 -5.47 12.21
N THR A 23 -1.19 -4.90 11.14
CA THR A 23 -2.46 -4.18 11.19
C THR A 23 -3.58 -5.05 11.75
N LEU A 24 -3.71 -6.30 11.30
CA LEU A 24 -4.73 -7.22 11.80
C LEU A 24 -4.51 -7.58 13.28
N ALA A 25 -3.27 -7.83 13.69
CA ALA A 25 -2.93 -8.08 15.09
C ALA A 25 -3.32 -6.90 15.99
N THR A 26 -3.18 -5.65 15.53
CA THR A 26 -3.62 -4.47 16.31
C THR A 26 -5.12 -4.52 16.62
N TYR A 27 -5.94 -5.01 15.68
CA TYR A 27 -7.38 -5.17 15.89
C TYR A 27 -7.72 -6.36 16.77
N MET A 28 -7.08 -7.51 16.52
CA MET A 28 -7.32 -8.75 17.28
C MET A 28 -6.97 -8.59 18.76
N VAL A 29 -5.86 -7.90 19.06
CA VAL A 29 -5.36 -7.69 20.42
C VAL A 29 -5.98 -6.46 21.07
N GLY A 30 -6.14 -5.37 20.31
CA GLY A 30 -6.64 -4.11 20.82
C GLY A 30 -8.16 -4.03 20.96
N GLY A 31 -8.92 -5.01 20.43
CA GLY A 31 -10.39 -5.00 20.47
C GLY A 31 -11.04 -3.91 19.62
N GLY A 32 -10.29 -3.28 18.70
CA GLY A 32 -10.77 -2.18 17.87
C GLY A 32 -9.67 -1.19 17.50
N LYS A 33 -10.07 0.02 17.06
CA LYS A 33 -9.13 1.10 16.75
C LYS A 33 -8.52 1.65 18.04
N SER A 34 -7.25 1.34 18.30
CA SER A 34 -6.45 2.01 19.33
C SER A 34 -5.70 3.21 18.74
N ARG A 35 -5.55 4.28 19.53
CA ARG A 35 -4.80 5.48 19.12
C ARG A 35 -3.29 5.35 19.32
N ASP A 36 -2.87 4.58 20.32
CA ASP A 36 -1.46 4.49 20.73
C ASP A 36 -0.84 3.10 20.52
N PHE A 37 -1.68 2.09 20.24
CA PHE A 37 -1.27 0.70 20.02
C PHE A 37 -0.54 0.08 21.22
N MET A 38 -0.73 0.62 22.43
CA MET A 38 0.07 0.25 23.60
C MET A 38 -0.12 -1.20 24.02
N VAL A 39 -1.34 -1.75 23.88
CA VAL A 39 -1.62 -3.15 24.24
C VAL A 39 -0.88 -4.11 23.32
N VAL A 40 -1.00 -3.93 22.01
CA VAL A 40 -0.37 -4.81 21.01
C VAL A 40 1.16 -4.67 21.02
N LYS A 41 1.68 -3.45 21.12
CA LYS A 41 3.12 -3.21 21.28
C LYS A 41 3.64 -3.79 22.59
N GLY A 42 2.89 -3.63 23.67
CA GLY A 42 3.22 -4.18 24.98
C GLY A 42 3.37 -5.69 24.96
N TRP A 43 2.51 -6.40 24.22
CA TRP A 43 2.68 -7.84 24.01
C TRP A 43 3.90 -8.12 23.13
N ALA A 44 3.99 -7.51 21.95
CA ALA A 44 5.09 -7.71 21.01
C ALA A 44 6.48 -7.51 21.65
N TYR A 45 6.62 -6.55 22.56
CA TYR A 45 7.90 -6.26 23.23
C TYR A 45 8.17 -7.17 24.42
N ARG A 46 7.13 -7.54 25.18
CA ARG A 46 7.29 -8.35 26.40
C ARG A 46 7.52 -9.82 26.10
N ASP A 47 6.81 -10.34 25.11
CA ASP A 47 6.90 -11.74 24.69
C ASP A 47 6.85 -11.82 23.15
N PRO A 48 7.97 -11.48 22.50
CA PRO A 48 8.06 -11.44 21.05
C PRO A 48 7.89 -12.83 20.41
N GLU A 49 8.19 -13.92 21.13
CA GLU A 49 8.04 -15.28 20.60
C GLU A 49 6.57 -15.67 20.49
N SER A 50 5.76 -15.40 21.52
CA SER A 50 4.32 -15.67 21.42
C SER A 50 3.60 -14.73 20.47
N PHE A 51 4.03 -13.46 20.38
CA PHE A 51 3.52 -12.54 19.38
C PHE A 51 3.87 -12.98 17.95
N ALA A 52 5.07 -13.52 17.73
CA ALA A 52 5.47 -14.07 16.43
C ALA A 52 4.53 -15.21 15.98
N ARG A 53 4.10 -16.10 16.89
CA ARG A 53 3.13 -17.17 16.58
C ARG A 53 1.78 -16.63 16.10
N LEU A 54 1.31 -15.53 16.70
CA LEU A 54 0.11 -14.84 16.22
C LEU A 54 0.33 -14.31 14.80
N ILE A 55 1.45 -13.61 14.57
CA ILE A 55 1.78 -13.04 13.27
C ILE A 55 1.90 -14.12 12.20
N GLU A 56 2.52 -15.26 12.49
CA GLU A 56 2.62 -16.42 11.58
C GLU A 56 1.24 -16.97 11.22
N THR A 57 0.37 -17.16 12.20
CA THR A 57 -1.02 -17.63 11.96
C THR A 57 -1.79 -16.66 11.07
N VAL A 58 -1.69 -15.35 11.34
CA VAL A 58 -2.37 -14.32 10.54
C VAL A 58 -1.78 -14.23 9.13
N GLN A 59 -0.46 -14.35 9.01
CA GLN A 59 0.25 -14.35 7.74
C GLN A 59 -0.22 -15.49 6.83
N GLU A 60 -0.32 -16.71 7.36
CA GLU A 60 -0.81 -17.88 6.61
C GLU A 60 -2.26 -17.68 6.17
N ALA A 61 -3.13 -17.19 7.06
CA ALA A 61 -4.52 -16.90 6.74
C ALA A 61 -4.66 -15.81 5.66
N VAL A 62 -3.85 -14.75 5.73
CA VAL A 62 -3.84 -13.68 4.72
C VAL A 62 -3.36 -14.21 3.37
N ALA A 63 -2.29 -14.99 3.32
CA ALA A 63 -1.81 -15.58 2.07
C ALA A 63 -2.88 -16.47 1.42
N ALA A 64 -3.48 -17.38 2.19
CA ALA A 64 -4.57 -18.23 1.70
C ALA A 64 -5.77 -17.42 1.23
N HIS A 65 -6.13 -16.35 1.95
CA HIS A 65 -7.23 -15.47 1.57
C HIS A 65 -6.98 -14.73 0.26
N LEU A 66 -5.77 -14.22 0.04
CA LEU A 66 -5.40 -13.54 -1.20
C LEU A 66 -5.34 -14.50 -2.39
N ILE A 67 -4.79 -15.71 -2.19
CA ILE A 67 -4.79 -16.77 -3.22
C ILE A 67 -6.22 -17.12 -3.61
N ALA A 68 -7.12 -17.33 -2.64
CA ALA A 68 -8.51 -17.62 -2.92
C ALA A 68 -9.24 -16.47 -3.66
N GLN A 69 -8.84 -15.22 -3.44
CA GLN A 69 -9.37 -14.09 -4.22
C GLN A 69 -8.90 -14.11 -5.67
N LEU A 70 -7.63 -14.45 -5.92
CA LEU A 70 -7.07 -14.63 -7.26
C LEU A 70 -7.73 -15.80 -7.99
N ASP A 71 -7.90 -16.95 -7.30
CA ASP A 71 -8.60 -18.12 -7.84
C ASP A 71 -10.04 -17.80 -8.26
N ALA A 72 -10.69 -16.90 -7.51
CA ALA A 72 -12.04 -16.43 -7.78
C ALA A 72 -12.12 -15.28 -8.81
N GLY A 73 -11.01 -14.96 -9.48
CA GLY A 73 -10.96 -14.04 -10.62
C GLY A 73 -10.47 -12.62 -10.32
N ALA A 74 -9.95 -12.33 -9.12
CA ALA A 74 -9.20 -11.09 -8.93
C ALA A 74 -7.95 -11.09 -9.81
N GLU A 75 -7.65 -9.97 -10.45
CA GLU A 75 -6.53 -9.85 -11.40
C GLU A 75 -5.24 -9.33 -10.74
N ALA A 76 -5.37 -8.68 -9.59
CA ALA A 76 -4.28 -8.26 -8.73
C ALA A 76 -4.74 -8.20 -7.27
N VAL A 77 -3.81 -8.17 -6.32
CA VAL A 77 -4.12 -8.11 -4.89
C VAL A 77 -3.35 -7.01 -4.17
N GLN A 78 -3.98 -6.41 -3.16
CA GLN A 78 -3.38 -5.36 -2.34
C GLN A 78 -3.35 -5.71 -0.85
N ILE A 79 -2.19 -5.50 -0.22
CA ILE A 79 -1.95 -5.72 1.20
C ILE A 79 -1.90 -4.37 1.91
N PHE A 80 -2.88 -4.12 2.78
CA PHE A 80 -3.01 -2.88 3.55
C PHE A 80 -2.36 -3.02 4.93
N ASP A 81 -1.19 -2.42 5.12
CA ASP A 81 -0.63 -2.19 6.46
C ASP A 81 -0.89 -0.76 6.91
N SER A 82 -2.14 -0.51 7.30
CA SER A 82 -2.63 0.82 7.70
C SER A 82 -1.95 1.39 8.95
N TRP A 83 -1.30 0.54 9.76
CA TRP A 83 -0.65 0.92 11.01
C TRP A 83 0.88 0.72 11.00
N ALA A 84 1.47 0.52 9.82
CA ALA A 84 2.92 0.38 9.65
C ALA A 84 3.71 1.53 10.28
N GLY A 85 3.33 2.78 10.03
CA GLY A 85 3.99 3.98 10.55
C GLY A 85 3.93 4.16 12.07
N ALA A 86 3.19 3.30 12.80
CA ALA A 86 3.21 3.29 14.26
C ALA A 86 4.41 2.53 14.84
N LEU A 87 5.12 1.75 14.02
CA LEU A 87 6.25 0.92 14.46
C LEU A 87 7.59 1.67 14.31
N PRO A 88 8.50 1.58 15.30
CA PRO A 88 9.88 1.96 15.08
C PRO A 88 10.56 1.00 14.10
N GLU A 89 11.68 1.42 13.52
CA GLU A 89 12.38 0.75 12.42
C GLU A 89 12.60 -0.76 12.58
N SER A 90 13.09 -1.23 13.74
CA SER A 90 13.33 -2.66 14.01
C SER A 90 12.03 -3.47 14.05
N GLU A 91 10.99 -2.89 14.62
CA GLU A 91 9.69 -3.52 14.78
C GLU A 91 8.91 -3.48 13.46
N PHE A 92 9.06 -2.42 12.66
CA PHE A 92 8.54 -2.34 11.31
C PHE A 92 9.12 -3.45 10.42
N GLN A 93 10.43 -3.67 10.51
CA GLN A 93 11.08 -4.78 9.81
C GLN A 93 10.46 -6.13 10.22
N ARG A 94 10.36 -6.37 11.53
CA ARG A 94 9.95 -7.66 12.09
C ARG A 94 8.47 -8.00 11.93
N TRP A 95 7.59 -7.02 12.13
CA TRP A 95 6.14 -7.26 12.20
C TRP A 95 5.38 -6.83 10.95
N SER A 96 5.98 -6.00 10.10
CA SER A 96 5.39 -5.54 8.84
C SER A 96 6.11 -6.11 7.62
N VAL A 97 7.40 -5.80 7.45
CA VAL A 97 8.16 -6.17 6.24
C VAL A 97 8.29 -7.68 6.09
N GLU A 98 8.81 -8.39 7.10
CA GLU A 98 9.05 -9.82 7.02
C GLU A 98 7.77 -10.65 6.79
N PRO A 99 6.65 -10.41 7.49
CA PRO A 99 5.42 -11.14 7.24
C PRO A 99 4.83 -10.85 5.86
N VAL A 100 4.89 -9.59 5.38
CA VAL A 100 4.44 -9.26 4.03
C VAL A 100 5.31 -9.95 2.98
N ALA A 101 6.63 -10.00 3.14
CA ALA A 101 7.52 -10.72 2.23
C ALA A 101 7.15 -12.20 2.11
N LYS A 102 6.83 -12.85 3.24
CA LYS A 102 6.37 -14.25 3.26
C LYS A 102 5.01 -14.42 2.57
N ILE A 103 4.07 -13.50 2.76
CA ILE A 103 2.78 -13.51 2.03
C ILE A 103 3.02 -13.38 0.52
N VAL A 104 3.84 -12.42 0.09
CA VAL A 104 4.16 -12.22 -1.33
C VAL A 104 4.77 -13.49 -1.92
N ALA A 105 5.75 -14.10 -1.24
CA ALA A 105 6.35 -15.35 -1.69
C ALA A 105 5.33 -16.49 -1.83
N ALA A 106 4.42 -16.64 -0.86
CA ALA A 106 3.37 -17.66 -0.91
C ALA A 106 2.38 -17.41 -2.06
N VAL A 107 1.94 -16.16 -2.26
CA VAL A 107 1.05 -15.79 -3.37
C VAL A 107 1.75 -16.06 -4.71
N LYS A 108 3.00 -15.62 -4.89
CA LYS A 108 3.76 -15.79 -6.13
C LYS A 108 4.12 -17.26 -6.42
N ALA A 109 4.19 -18.13 -5.41
CA ALA A 109 4.39 -19.55 -5.62
C ALA A 109 3.19 -20.22 -6.31
N VAL A 110 1.97 -19.71 -6.09
CA VAL A 110 0.73 -20.22 -6.71
C VAL A 110 0.35 -19.43 -7.96
N HIS A 111 0.49 -18.10 -7.90
CA HIS A 111 0.14 -17.15 -8.95
C HIS A 111 1.36 -16.26 -9.31
N PRO A 112 2.37 -16.79 -10.05
CA PRO A 112 3.63 -16.08 -10.31
C PRO A 112 3.46 -14.74 -11.03
N ALA A 113 2.44 -14.63 -11.88
CA ALA A 113 2.16 -13.44 -12.68
C ALA A 113 1.22 -12.43 -12.01
N ALA A 114 0.54 -12.80 -10.91
CA ALA A 114 -0.43 -11.92 -10.27
C ALA A 114 0.28 -10.71 -9.62
N PRO A 115 -0.07 -9.46 -9.97
CA PRO A 115 0.50 -8.28 -9.33
C PRO A 115 0.09 -8.20 -7.85
N VAL A 116 1.07 -7.95 -6.99
CA VAL A 116 0.89 -7.72 -5.55
C VAL A 116 1.28 -6.29 -5.21
N ILE A 117 0.36 -5.56 -4.61
CA ILE A 117 0.51 -4.16 -4.20
C ILE A 117 0.67 -4.11 -2.68
N GLY A 118 1.76 -3.51 -2.20
CA GLY A 118 1.95 -3.27 -0.76
C GLY A 118 1.62 -1.83 -0.37
N TYR A 119 0.89 -1.64 0.73
CA TYR A 119 0.60 -0.31 1.28
C TYR A 119 0.99 -0.20 2.76
N PRO A 120 2.27 0.07 3.07
CA PRO A 120 2.72 0.31 4.44
C PRO A 120 2.55 1.79 4.82
N ARG A 121 1.33 2.18 5.19
CA ARG A 121 0.99 3.58 5.46
C ARG A 121 1.90 4.16 6.54
N GLY A 122 2.46 5.34 6.28
CA GLY A 122 3.34 6.05 7.19
C GLY A 122 4.77 5.50 7.23
N ALA A 123 5.16 4.61 6.31
CA ALA A 123 6.53 4.10 6.23
C ALA A 123 7.57 5.17 5.86
N GLY A 124 7.14 6.29 5.24
CA GLY A 124 8.01 7.44 4.96
C GLY A 124 9.26 7.06 4.16
N VAL A 125 10.43 7.24 4.77
CA VAL A 125 11.73 6.89 4.16
C VAL A 125 11.96 5.38 3.99
N ALA A 126 11.07 4.52 4.50
CA ALA A 126 11.20 3.07 4.38
C ALA A 126 10.45 2.48 3.18
N TYR A 127 9.68 3.27 2.40
CA TYR A 127 8.92 2.75 1.25
C TYR A 127 9.77 2.00 0.23
N GLU A 128 10.95 2.52 -0.12
CA GLU A 128 11.87 1.84 -1.04
C GLU A 128 12.36 0.50 -0.48
N ARG A 129 12.77 0.50 0.79
CA ARG A 129 13.28 -0.72 1.43
C ARG A 129 12.17 -1.76 1.51
N PHE A 130 10.96 -1.34 1.90
CA PHE A 130 9.79 -2.20 1.93
C PHE A 130 9.55 -2.84 0.56
N ALA A 131 9.55 -2.06 -0.53
CA ALA A 131 9.37 -2.58 -1.89
C ALA A 131 10.39 -3.68 -2.22
N LYS A 132 11.67 -3.38 -1.99
CA LYS A 132 12.79 -4.29 -2.32
C LYS A 132 12.78 -5.57 -1.50
N THR A 133 12.50 -5.46 -0.20
CA THR A 133 12.56 -6.59 0.71
C THR A 133 11.33 -7.49 0.60
N THR A 134 10.15 -6.91 0.37
CA THR A 134 8.90 -7.69 0.26
C THR A 134 8.70 -8.34 -1.10
N GLY A 135 9.30 -7.78 -2.15
CA GLY A 135 9.12 -8.29 -3.51
C GLY A 135 7.76 -7.97 -4.13
N VAL A 136 7.02 -7.01 -3.57
CA VAL A 136 5.78 -6.49 -4.17
C VAL A 136 6.06 -5.85 -5.53
N ASP A 137 5.12 -5.99 -6.47
CA ASP A 137 5.23 -5.41 -7.81
C ASP A 137 4.95 -3.89 -7.80
N ALA A 138 4.22 -3.42 -6.80
CA ALA A 138 3.84 -2.02 -6.62
C ALA A 138 3.83 -1.62 -5.15
N VAL A 139 4.18 -0.36 -4.87
CA VAL A 139 3.99 0.24 -3.55
C VAL A 139 3.03 1.42 -3.64
N SER A 140 1.94 1.33 -2.88
CA SER A 140 1.10 2.48 -2.60
C SER A 140 1.76 3.34 -1.52
N ILE A 141 1.61 4.64 -1.65
CA ILE A 141 2.22 5.62 -0.74
C ILE A 141 1.18 6.62 -0.27
N ASP A 142 1.34 7.08 0.96
CA ASP A 142 0.44 8.08 1.54
C ASP A 142 0.88 9.52 1.23
N SER A 143 0.02 10.47 1.60
CA SER A 143 0.19 11.90 1.32
C SER A 143 1.29 12.61 2.13
N THR A 144 1.94 11.94 3.09
CA THR A 144 3.01 12.51 3.91
C THR A 144 4.36 12.55 3.20
N VAL A 145 4.50 11.87 2.06
CA VAL A 145 5.73 11.84 1.27
C VAL A 145 5.57 12.66 0.00
N ALA A 146 6.53 13.56 -0.24
CA ALA A 146 6.59 14.34 -1.47
C ALA A 146 6.76 13.43 -2.70
N PRO A 147 6.17 13.79 -3.86
CA PRO A 147 6.38 13.04 -5.09
C PRO A 147 7.88 12.86 -5.40
N PRO A 148 8.31 11.68 -5.86
CA PRO A 148 9.64 11.47 -6.42
C PRO A 148 10.01 12.58 -7.41
N GLY A 149 11.20 13.17 -7.27
CA GLY A 149 11.69 14.22 -8.16
C GLY A 149 11.48 15.67 -7.69
N GLN A 150 10.58 15.95 -6.73
CA GLN A 150 10.35 17.31 -6.20
C GLN A 150 11.25 17.74 -5.04
N ARG A 151 12.27 16.95 -4.69
CA ARG A 151 13.20 17.26 -3.59
C ARG A 151 14.21 18.39 -3.89
N ARG A 152 14.11 19.09 -5.03
CA ARG A 152 15.12 20.10 -5.42
C ARG A 152 15.07 21.40 -4.59
N ASN A 153 13.96 21.75 -3.94
CA ASN A 153 13.79 23.07 -3.31
C ASN A 153 13.49 23.07 -1.80
N CYS A 154 13.67 21.95 -1.09
CA CYS A 154 13.58 21.94 0.37
C CYS A 154 14.98 21.70 0.93
N ASN A 155 15.47 22.66 1.73
CA ASN A 155 16.81 22.69 2.32
C ASN A 155 17.35 21.30 2.67
N SER A 156 18.50 21.03 2.06
CA SER A 156 19.18 19.75 2.01
C SER A 156 19.68 19.30 3.38
N ASP A 157 19.12 18.19 3.87
CA ASP A 157 19.93 17.19 4.58
C ASP A 157 19.40 15.75 4.52
N ALA A 158 18.22 15.50 3.95
CA ALA A 158 17.70 14.15 3.77
C ALA A 158 17.91 13.65 2.34
N ARG A 159 19.05 12.97 2.14
CA ARG A 159 19.39 12.15 0.97
C ARG A 159 18.25 11.19 0.64
N TYR A 160 17.49 11.48 -0.40
CA TYR A 160 16.62 10.51 -1.07
C TYR A 160 16.83 10.72 -2.56
N ARG A 161 17.88 10.08 -3.06
CA ARG A 161 18.20 10.00 -4.49
C ARG A 161 17.01 9.28 -5.13
N ALA A 162 16.53 9.75 -6.29
CA ALA A 162 15.57 8.99 -7.08
C ALA A 162 16.20 7.61 -7.35
N THR A 163 15.63 6.58 -6.73
CA THR A 163 16.19 5.24 -6.75
C THR A 163 15.48 4.39 -7.79
N SER A 164 16.30 3.69 -8.56
CA SER A 164 15.92 2.65 -9.49
C SER A 164 15.18 1.52 -8.77
N ILE A 165 13.85 1.56 -8.79
CA ILE A 165 12.98 0.47 -8.34
C ILE A 165 12.09 0.08 -9.51
N PRO A 166 12.04 -1.21 -9.91
CA PRO A 166 11.17 -1.61 -11.00
C PRO A 166 9.69 -1.57 -10.54
N ARG A 167 8.92 -0.63 -11.10
CA ARG A 167 7.68 -0.91 -11.86
C ARG A 167 6.28 -0.46 -11.41
N LEU A 168 5.96 0.09 -10.23
CA LEU A 168 4.70 0.87 -10.10
C LEU A 168 4.61 1.71 -8.82
N TRP A 169 4.30 3.00 -8.96
CA TRP A 169 3.93 3.88 -7.83
C TRP A 169 2.41 4.08 -7.84
N SER A 170 1.74 3.90 -6.70
CA SER A 170 0.36 4.36 -6.50
C SER A 170 0.34 5.54 -5.54
N TRP A 171 0.30 6.77 -6.06
CA TRP A 171 0.37 8.01 -5.27
C TRP A 171 -1.02 8.60 -5.03
N ALA A 172 -1.10 9.43 -4.00
CA ALA A 172 -2.23 9.73 -3.15
C ALA A 172 -2.60 11.23 -3.03
N ALA A 173 -3.67 11.76 -3.66
CA ALA A 173 -4.17 13.11 -3.30
C ALA A 173 -5.69 13.31 -3.32
N LEU A 174 -6.26 13.33 -2.11
CA LEU A 174 -7.43 14.19 -1.84
C LEU A 174 -7.13 15.32 -0.85
N ARG A 175 -6.13 15.18 0.03
CA ARG A 175 -5.76 16.16 1.08
C ARG A 175 -4.32 16.71 0.99
N CYS A 176 -3.63 16.55 -0.12
CA CYS A 176 -2.33 17.21 -0.30
C CYS A 176 -2.53 18.69 -0.60
N ALA A 177 -1.73 19.55 0.05
CA ALA A 177 -1.51 20.94 -0.38
C ALA A 177 -0.81 21.00 -1.74
N VAL A 178 -0.25 19.88 -2.20
CA VAL A 178 0.34 19.71 -3.54
C VAL A 178 -0.79 19.63 -4.59
N PRO A 179 -0.83 20.54 -5.58
CA PRO A 179 -1.81 20.48 -6.66
C PRO A 179 -1.72 19.15 -7.42
N ARG A 180 -2.84 18.54 -7.79
CA ARG A 180 -2.86 17.22 -8.46
C ARG A 180 -2.06 17.17 -9.77
N SER A 181 -2.06 18.26 -10.53
CA SER A 181 -1.23 18.42 -11.72
C SER A 181 0.24 18.19 -11.43
N VAL A 182 0.74 18.70 -10.30
CA VAL A 182 2.14 18.58 -9.88
C VAL A 182 2.56 17.13 -9.63
N ILE A 183 1.61 16.24 -9.31
CA ILE A 183 1.89 14.80 -9.18
C ILE A 183 1.83 14.12 -10.53
N LEU A 184 0.82 14.45 -11.34
CA LEU A 184 0.68 13.88 -12.68
C LEU A 184 1.86 14.28 -13.58
N ASP A 185 2.36 15.52 -13.47
CA ASP A 185 3.59 15.98 -14.12
C ASP A 185 4.81 15.17 -13.66
N ALA A 186 4.90 14.85 -12.36
CA ALA A 186 6.05 14.16 -11.80
C ALA A 186 6.07 12.65 -12.08
N LEU A 187 4.89 12.01 -12.11
CA LEU A 187 4.76 10.55 -12.09
C LEU A 187 3.97 9.98 -13.28
N GLY A 188 3.12 10.77 -13.92
CA GLY A 188 2.18 10.33 -14.96
C GLY A 188 2.83 9.81 -16.25
N HIS A 189 4.15 10.01 -16.41
CA HIS A 189 4.92 9.49 -17.55
C HIS A 189 5.62 8.16 -17.25
N GLY A 190 5.57 7.69 -16.01
CA GLY A 190 6.13 6.42 -15.59
C GLY A 190 5.05 5.38 -15.32
N PRO A 191 5.44 4.18 -14.86
CA PRO A 191 4.48 3.19 -14.42
C PRO A 191 3.84 3.71 -13.11
N PHE A 192 2.67 4.33 -13.25
CA PHE A 192 2.00 5.08 -12.20
C PHE A 192 0.50 4.82 -12.22
N VAL A 193 -0.07 4.53 -11.05
CA VAL A 193 -1.52 4.45 -10.86
C VAL A 193 -1.93 5.57 -9.91
N PHE A 194 -2.67 6.56 -10.41
CA PHE A 194 -3.17 7.61 -9.53
C PHE A 194 -4.20 7.05 -8.54
N ASN A 195 -4.07 7.42 -7.27
CA ASN A 195 -4.99 7.05 -6.21
C ASN A 195 -5.02 8.13 -5.11
N LEU A 196 -5.61 7.79 -3.97
CA LEU A 196 -5.64 8.59 -2.75
C LEU A 196 -4.83 7.87 -1.67
N GLY A 197 -4.27 8.65 -0.75
CA GLY A 197 -3.44 8.09 0.34
C GLY A 197 -4.29 7.59 1.48
N GLU A 198 -5.52 8.04 1.51
CA GLU A 198 -6.51 7.63 2.49
C GLU A 198 -7.83 7.47 1.75
N GLY A 199 -8.73 6.69 2.35
CA GLY A 199 -10.09 6.57 1.83
C GLY A 199 -10.77 7.93 1.74
N VAL A 200 -11.64 8.07 0.75
CA VAL A 200 -12.55 9.22 0.64
C VAL A 200 -13.37 9.30 1.94
N VAL A 201 -13.39 10.48 2.57
CA VAL A 201 -14.19 10.66 3.78
C VAL A 201 -15.67 10.79 3.39
N PRO A 202 -16.62 10.31 4.21
CA PRO A 202 -18.06 10.35 3.85
C PRO A 202 -18.60 11.74 3.52
N GLN A 203 -17.95 12.80 4.02
CA GLN A 203 -18.33 14.19 3.78
C GLN A 203 -17.83 14.74 2.44
N THR A 204 -16.99 14.01 1.70
CA THR A 204 -16.49 14.47 0.40
C THR A 204 -17.63 14.47 -0.61
N PRO A 205 -17.96 15.62 -1.24
CA PRO A 205 -19.00 15.67 -2.26
C PRO A 205 -18.66 14.78 -3.46
N PRO A 206 -19.59 13.96 -3.98
CA PRO A 206 -19.34 13.06 -5.11
C PRO A 206 -18.81 13.76 -6.37
N GLU A 207 -19.25 14.99 -6.63
CA GLU A 207 -18.81 15.82 -7.75
C GLU A 207 -17.31 16.12 -7.70
N HIS A 208 -16.71 16.22 -6.51
CA HIS A 208 -15.27 16.42 -6.37
C HIS A 208 -14.48 15.15 -6.73
N VAL A 209 -15.05 13.98 -6.46
CA VAL A 209 -14.46 12.69 -6.86
C VAL A 209 -14.58 12.50 -8.37
N ALA A 210 -15.72 12.88 -8.95
CA ALA A 210 -15.93 12.84 -10.41
C ALA A 210 -14.93 13.76 -11.13
N ALA A 211 -14.82 15.02 -10.71
CA ALA A 211 -13.88 15.98 -11.29
C ALA A 211 -12.41 15.51 -11.20
N LEU A 212 -12.04 14.86 -10.09
CA LEU A 212 -10.71 14.26 -9.95
C LEU A 212 -10.50 13.12 -10.93
N SER A 213 -11.49 12.23 -11.09
CA SER A 213 -11.41 11.13 -12.04
C SER A 213 -11.30 11.63 -13.48
N GLU A 214 -12.01 12.69 -13.85
CA GLU A 214 -11.92 13.31 -15.18
C GLU A 214 -10.55 13.91 -15.42
N LEU A 215 -10.01 14.65 -14.45
CA LEU A 215 -8.66 15.22 -14.52
C LEU A 215 -7.58 14.16 -14.77
N VAL A 216 -7.65 13.04 -14.05
CA VAL A 216 -6.67 11.95 -14.18
C VAL A 216 -6.81 11.24 -15.53
N ARG A 217 -8.03 10.95 -15.98
CA ARG A 217 -8.28 10.27 -17.28
C ARG A 217 -7.97 11.14 -18.49
N GLY A 218 -8.13 12.45 -18.36
CA GLY A 218 -7.81 13.42 -19.41
C GLY A 218 -6.33 13.82 -19.44
N TRP A 219 -5.49 13.26 -18.57
CA TRP A 219 -4.07 13.59 -18.55
C TRP A 219 -3.36 13.02 -19.78
N PRO A 220 -2.61 13.82 -20.55
CA PRO A 220 -1.97 13.36 -21.77
C PRO A 220 -0.91 12.30 -21.45
N ASP A 221 -0.98 11.17 -22.14
CA ASP A 221 0.12 10.21 -22.15
C ASP A 221 1.37 10.93 -22.68
N GLY A 222 2.48 10.82 -21.95
CA GLY A 222 3.74 11.51 -22.26
C GLY A 222 4.40 11.15 -23.60
N ASN A 223 3.73 10.39 -24.46
CA ASN A 223 4.22 9.93 -25.76
C ASN A 223 4.04 10.99 -26.87
N GLY A 224 4.08 12.26 -26.50
CA GLY A 224 4.01 13.41 -27.40
C GLY A 224 5.37 13.89 -27.93
N GLN A 225 6.41 13.05 -27.96
CA GLN A 225 7.67 13.21 -28.71
C GLN A 225 8.25 11.84 -29.07
#